data_AF-A0A2M7TQP8-F1
#
_entry.id   AF-A0A2M7TQP8-F1
#
_cell.length_a   1.000
_cell.length_b   1.000
_cell.length_c   1.000
_cell.angle_alpha   90.00
_cell.angle_beta   90.00
_cell.angle_gamma   90.00
#
_symmetry.space_group_name_H-M   'P 1'
#
loop_
_entity.id
_entity.type
_entity.pdbx_description
1 polymer ?
#
loop_
_entity_poly.entity_id
_entity_poly.type
_entity_poly.pdbx_seq_one_letter_code
_entity_poly.pdbx_strand_id
1 'polypeptide(L)'
;MNEPHFIQMLILRELLFNPYSRFTDLNISGLTSDHFTYHVRTLTRKGYVRKERGKYILTAKGKEFSNQMNTDKVLIEKQPKVSVIVIVEKQIKGVNYFLAQTRLKEPFYSCRGFISGKVRFGETILRAARRELLEETGLIANLKFKFLLHEHVYSQKGNLLEDKL
;
A
#
# COMPACT_ATOMS: atom_id res chain seq x y z
N MET A 1 5.71 -4.86 -11.52
CA MET A 1 5.36 -3.59 -12.21
C MET A 1 6.53 -2.65 -11.97
N ASN A 2 7.33 -2.29 -12.98
CA ASN A 2 8.54 -1.48 -12.75
C ASN A 2 8.12 -0.08 -12.27
N GLU A 3 8.56 0.27 -11.06
CA GLU A 3 8.39 1.60 -10.46
C GLU A 3 8.84 2.68 -11.46
N PRO A 4 8.16 3.85 -11.49
CA PRO A 4 8.60 4.93 -12.35
C PRO A 4 10.03 5.32 -11.99
N HIS A 5 10.86 5.51 -13.02
CA HIS A 5 12.19 6.06 -12.85
C HIS A 5 12.10 7.42 -12.15
N PHE A 6 13.11 7.82 -11.38
CA PHE A 6 13.14 9.09 -10.63
C PHE A 6 12.65 10.30 -11.44
N ILE A 7 13.06 10.40 -12.72
CA ILE A 7 12.61 11.45 -13.65
C ILE A 7 11.08 11.44 -13.91
N GLN A 8 10.48 10.26 -14.02
CA GLN A 8 9.03 10.14 -14.17
C GLN A 8 8.30 10.59 -12.91
N MET A 9 8.89 10.34 -11.73
CA MET A 9 8.35 10.83 -10.46
C MET A 9 8.44 12.36 -10.35
N LEU A 10 9.54 12.96 -10.83
CA LEU A 10 9.68 14.42 -10.94
C LEU A 10 8.61 15.05 -11.83
N ILE A 11 8.33 14.45 -13.00
CA ILE A 11 7.26 14.92 -13.90
C ILE A 11 5.88 14.84 -13.24
N LEU A 12 5.61 13.72 -12.55
CA LEU A 12 4.33 13.52 -11.87
C LEU A 12 4.15 14.47 -10.69
N ARG A 13 5.20 14.72 -9.91
CA ARG A 13 5.23 15.73 -8.85
C ARG A 13 5.00 17.13 -9.40
N GLU A 14 5.66 17.50 -10.50
CA GLU A 14 5.46 18.78 -11.15
C GLU A 14 3.98 18.96 -11.54
N LEU A 15 3.38 17.95 -12.17
CA LEU A 15 1.96 17.99 -12.54
C LEU A 15 1.00 17.90 -11.35
N LEU A 16 1.46 17.46 -10.18
CA LEU A 16 0.68 17.47 -8.94
C LEU A 16 0.50 18.90 -8.42
N PHE A 17 1.54 19.74 -8.51
CA PHE A 17 1.52 21.13 -8.04
C PHE A 17 1.18 22.15 -9.13
N ASN A 18 1.49 21.82 -10.39
CA ASN A 18 1.19 22.62 -11.58
C ASN A 18 0.35 21.79 -12.54
N PRO A 19 -1.00 21.77 -12.38
CA PRO A 19 -1.87 20.82 -13.09
C PRO A 19 -1.87 20.93 -14.61
N TYR A 20 -1.25 21.96 -15.18
CA TYR A 20 -1.20 22.28 -16.60
C TYR A 20 0.18 22.81 -17.02
N SER A 21 1.14 21.92 -17.26
CA SER A 21 2.53 22.31 -17.61
C SER A 21 2.86 22.05 -19.08
N ARG A 22 3.65 22.93 -19.71
CA ARG A 22 4.18 22.67 -21.06
C ARG A 22 5.35 21.69 -20.98
N PHE A 23 5.76 21.15 -22.13
CA PHE A 23 6.88 20.21 -22.20
C PHE A 23 8.17 20.81 -21.60
N THR A 24 8.45 22.09 -21.88
CA THR A 24 9.60 22.83 -21.35
C THR A 24 9.55 22.94 -19.84
N ASP A 25 8.37 23.20 -19.29
CA ASP A 25 8.15 23.42 -17.86
C ASP A 25 8.28 22.11 -17.09
N LEU A 26 7.95 20.97 -17.71
CA LEU A 26 8.10 19.65 -17.11
C LEU A 26 9.56 19.17 -17.01
N ASN A 27 10.49 19.73 -17.79
CA ASN A 27 11.89 19.27 -17.81
C ASN A 27 12.72 19.90 -16.68
N ILE A 28 12.25 19.75 -15.45
CA ILE A 28 12.88 20.31 -14.25
C ILE A 28 14.28 19.74 -13.96
N SER A 29 14.61 18.57 -14.54
CA SER A 29 15.93 17.94 -14.43
C SER A 29 16.96 18.39 -15.47
N GLY A 30 16.58 19.24 -16.44
CA GLY A 30 17.49 19.74 -17.47
C GLY A 30 18.01 18.66 -18.42
N LEU A 31 17.24 17.60 -18.67
CA LEU A 31 17.64 16.51 -19.57
C LEU A 31 17.59 16.95 -21.04
N THR A 32 18.31 16.24 -21.91
CA THR A 32 18.20 16.42 -23.36
C THR A 32 16.77 16.14 -23.84
N SER A 33 16.34 16.84 -24.90
CA SER A 33 14.97 16.73 -25.42
C SER A 33 14.55 15.29 -25.73
N ASP A 34 15.43 14.47 -26.30
CA ASP A 34 15.12 13.08 -26.66
C ASP A 34 14.94 12.20 -25.43
N HIS A 35 15.84 12.32 -24.44
CA HIS A 35 15.76 11.56 -23.21
C HIS A 35 14.54 11.96 -22.38
N PHE A 36 14.23 13.26 -22.31
CA PHE A 36 13.04 13.75 -21.63
C PHE A 36 11.75 13.33 -22.34
N THR A 37 11.72 13.38 -23.67
CA THR A 37 10.61 12.91 -24.51
C THR A 37 10.27 11.45 -24.23
N TYR A 38 11.28 10.59 -24.03
CA TYR A 38 11.07 9.19 -23.67
C TYR A 38 10.25 9.02 -22.38
N HIS A 39 10.56 9.78 -21.33
CA HIS A 39 9.86 9.69 -20.04
C HIS A 39 8.41 10.17 -20.14
N VAL A 40 8.17 11.31 -20.81
CA VAL A 40 6.82 11.84 -21.03
C VAL A 40 5.97 10.88 -21.89
N ARG A 41 6.54 10.32 -22.97
CA ARG A 41 5.86 9.31 -23.79
C ARG A 41 5.56 8.05 -22.99
N THR A 42 6.48 7.61 -22.12
CA THR A 42 6.26 6.45 -21.27
C THR A 42 5.12 6.67 -20.28
N LEU A 43 5.07 7.83 -19.62
CA LEU A 43 3.97 8.20 -18.73
C LEU A 43 2.63 8.31 -19.45
N THR A 44 2.65 8.85 -20.68
CA THR A 44 1.46 8.93 -21.53
C THR A 44 0.96 7.54 -21.93
N ARG A 45 1.85 6.66 -22.40
CA ARG A 45 1.54 5.27 -22.76
C ARG A 45 1.04 4.44 -21.57
N LYS A 46 1.60 4.67 -20.37
CA LYS A 46 1.12 4.03 -19.13
C LYS A 46 -0.21 4.61 -18.63
N GLY A 47 -0.70 5.68 -19.26
CA GLY A 47 -1.98 6.33 -18.95
C GLY A 47 -1.95 7.22 -17.71
N TYR A 48 -0.78 7.64 -17.22
CA TYR A 48 -0.66 8.53 -16.06
C TYR A 48 -0.81 10.01 -16.44
N VAL A 49 -0.39 10.36 -17.66
CA VAL A 49 -0.40 11.73 -18.18
C VAL A 49 -1.13 11.75 -19.52
N ARG A 50 -1.83 12.84 -19.83
CA ARG A 50 -2.37 13.11 -21.17
C ARG A 50 -2.01 14.51 -21.62
N LYS A 51 -1.98 14.73 -22.94
CA LYS A 51 -1.75 16.06 -23.53
C LYS A 51 -3.08 16.67 -23.95
N GLU A 52 -3.33 17.90 -23.52
CA GLU A 52 -4.53 18.67 -23.83
C GLU A 52 -4.13 20.13 -24.14
N ARG A 53 -4.54 20.63 -25.32
CA ARG A 53 -4.25 22.02 -25.77
C ARG A 53 -2.79 22.43 -25.61
N GLY A 54 -1.86 21.54 -25.98
CA GLY A 54 -0.41 21.80 -25.89
C GLY A 54 0.21 21.64 -24.50
N LYS A 55 -0.59 21.40 -23.46
CA LYS A 55 -0.14 21.18 -22.08
C LYS A 55 -0.31 19.72 -21.66
N TYR A 56 0.43 19.30 -20.66
CA TYR A 56 0.34 17.98 -20.05
C TYR A 56 -0.39 18.08 -18.72
N ILE A 57 -1.22 17.07 -18.43
CA ILE A 57 -2.05 17.01 -17.24
C ILE A 57 -2.11 15.56 -16.71
N LEU A 58 -2.28 15.39 -15.40
CA LEU A 58 -2.51 14.06 -14.81
C LEU A 58 -3.89 13.52 -15.24
N THR A 59 -3.93 12.23 -15.58
CA THR A 59 -5.19 11.48 -15.69
C THR A 59 -5.71 11.11 -14.29
N ALA A 60 -6.90 10.52 -14.18
CA ALA A 60 -7.37 9.95 -12.91
C ALA A 60 -6.34 8.97 -12.31
N LYS A 61 -5.83 8.05 -13.14
CA LYS A 61 -4.76 7.12 -12.75
C LYS A 61 -3.47 7.84 -12.32
N GLY A 62 -3.12 8.93 -13.01
CA GLY A 62 -1.98 9.79 -12.66
C GLY A 62 -2.14 10.44 -11.29
N LYS A 63 -3.33 10.97 -10.99
CA LYS A 63 -3.65 11.58 -9.70
C LYS A 63 -3.57 10.57 -8.55
N GLU A 64 -4.23 9.43 -8.70
CA GLU A 64 -4.22 8.35 -7.68
C GLU A 64 -2.81 7.84 -7.39
N PHE A 65 -1.97 7.72 -8.41
CA PHE A 65 -0.59 7.31 -8.25
C PHE A 65 0.27 8.40 -7.60
N SER A 66 0.12 9.65 -8.03
CA SER A 66 0.91 10.78 -7.52
C SER A 66 0.56 11.14 -6.07
N ASN A 67 -0.68 10.87 -5.65
CA ASN A 67 -1.13 11.03 -4.26
C ASN A 67 -0.41 10.09 -3.26
N GLN A 68 0.24 9.04 -3.75
CA GLN A 68 1.03 8.13 -2.93
C GLN A 68 2.50 8.58 -2.81
N MET A 69 2.89 9.68 -3.45
CA MET A 69 4.27 10.16 -3.40
C MET A 69 4.52 10.98 -2.13
N ASN A 70 5.61 10.68 -1.45
CA ASN A 70 6.27 11.66 -0.59
C ASN A 70 6.86 12.75 -1.49
N THR A 71 6.20 13.90 -1.52
CA THR A 71 6.51 14.99 -2.45
C THR A 71 7.86 15.63 -2.18
N ASP A 72 8.39 15.56 -0.96
CA ASP A 72 9.72 16.07 -0.61
C ASP A 72 10.83 15.14 -1.09
N LYS A 73 10.68 13.84 -0.87
CA LYS A 73 11.71 12.83 -1.19
C LYS A 73 11.61 12.27 -2.60
N VAL A 74 10.53 12.55 -3.33
CA VAL A 74 10.27 12.01 -4.68
C VAL A 74 10.34 10.49 -4.66
N LEU A 75 9.71 9.89 -3.65
CA LEU A 75 9.60 8.44 -3.45
C LEU A 75 8.15 8.11 -3.13
N ILE A 76 7.71 6.88 -3.38
CA ILE A 76 6.41 6.42 -2.90
C ILE A 76 6.48 6.33 -1.37
N GLU A 77 5.52 6.95 -0.71
CA GLU A 77 5.45 6.96 0.74
C GLU A 77 5.14 5.54 1.24
N LYS A 78 6.00 5.05 2.13
CA LYS A 78 5.77 3.77 2.79
C LYS A 78 4.77 4.00 3.93
N GLN A 79 3.58 3.42 3.79
CA GLN A 79 2.55 3.47 4.82
C GLN A 79 2.55 2.21 5.71
N PRO A 80 2.04 2.29 6.95
CA PRO A 80 1.78 1.12 7.77
C PRO A 80 0.89 0.11 7.04
N LYS A 81 1.21 -1.17 7.22
CA LYS A 81 0.41 -2.26 6.67
C LYS A 81 -0.84 -2.44 7.51
N VAL A 82 -2.02 -2.17 6.95
CA VAL A 82 -3.30 -2.43 7.62
C VAL A 82 -3.60 -3.93 7.63
N SER A 83 -3.83 -4.48 8.82
CA SER A 83 -4.09 -5.90 9.02
C SER A 83 -5.17 -6.14 10.09
N VAL A 84 -5.70 -7.36 10.11
CA VAL A 84 -6.61 -7.82 11.14
C VAL A 84 -5.95 -8.91 11.96
N ILE A 85 -6.25 -8.92 13.26
CA ILE A 85 -6.01 -10.06 14.15
C ILE A 85 -7.39 -10.53 14.61
N VAL A 86 -7.67 -11.81 14.45
CA VAL A 86 -8.95 -12.43 14.79
C VAL A 86 -8.76 -13.35 15.97
N ILE A 87 -9.34 -12.94 17.11
CA ILE A 87 -9.38 -13.72 18.34
C ILE A 87 -10.77 -14.35 18.42
N VAL A 88 -10.83 -15.67 18.24
CA VAL A 88 -12.07 -16.44 18.38
C VAL A 88 -12.02 -17.17 19.71
N GLU A 89 -13.07 -16.98 20.51
CA GLU A 89 -13.24 -17.66 21.78
C GLU A 89 -14.51 -18.54 21.78
N LYS A 90 -14.47 -19.63 22.54
CA LYS A 90 -15.63 -20.48 22.79
C LYS A 90 -15.61 -20.95 24.24
N GLN A 91 -16.73 -20.81 24.94
CA GLN A 91 -16.89 -21.35 26.28
C GLN A 91 -17.42 -22.79 26.21
N ILE A 92 -16.76 -23.72 26.89
CA ILE A 92 -17.18 -25.13 27.01
C ILE A 92 -17.05 -25.53 28.48
N LYS A 93 -18.16 -25.93 29.12
CA LYS A 93 -18.20 -26.35 30.53
C LYS A 93 -17.53 -25.34 31.50
N GLY A 94 -17.78 -24.04 31.29
CA GLY A 94 -17.21 -22.96 32.10
C GLY A 94 -15.78 -22.56 31.74
N VAL A 95 -15.10 -23.29 30.85
CA VAL A 95 -13.72 -22.98 30.42
C VAL A 95 -13.74 -22.22 29.10
N ASN A 96 -12.95 -21.15 29.01
CA ASN A 96 -12.76 -20.37 27.78
C ASN A 96 -11.64 -20.97 26.95
N TYR A 97 -11.96 -21.31 25.70
CA TYR A 97 -11.01 -21.79 24.70
C TYR A 97 -10.78 -20.70 23.67
N PHE A 98 -9.52 -20.52 23.28
CA PHE A 98 -9.12 -19.59 22.22
C PHE A 98 -8.58 -20.37 21.03
N LEU A 99 -8.99 -19.94 19.83
CA LEU A 99 -8.48 -20.51 18.60
C LEU A 99 -7.09 -19.92 18.29
N ALA A 100 -6.10 -20.79 18.15
CA ALA A 100 -4.75 -20.43 17.73
C ALA A 100 -4.30 -21.34 16.58
N GLN A 101 -3.37 -20.84 15.77
CA GLN A 101 -2.79 -21.54 14.64
C GLN A 101 -1.26 -21.50 14.69
N THR A 102 -0.62 -22.48 14.06
CA THR A 102 0.81 -22.46 13.79
C THR A 102 1.04 -21.87 12.40
N ARG A 103 1.87 -20.84 12.31
CA ARG A 103 2.12 -20.15 11.05
C ARG A 103 3.07 -20.96 10.16
N LEU A 104 2.70 -21.14 8.89
CA LEU A 104 3.48 -21.92 7.90
C LEU A 104 4.16 -21.03 6.85
N LYS A 105 4.37 -19.75 7.16
CA LYS A 105 4.96 -18.75 6.25
C LYS A 105 5.71 -17.68 7.05
N GLU A 106 6.73 -17.07 6.47
CA GLU A 106 7.42 -15.94 7.09
C GLU A 106 6.58 -14.64 7.04
N PRO A 107 6.84 -13.63 7.89
CA PRO A 107 7.68 -13.70 9.10
C PRO A 107 7.05 -14.62 10.16
N PHE A 108 7.84 -15.13 11.11
CA PHE A 108 7.40 -15.97 12.24
C PHE A 108 6.94 -17.39 11.84
N TYR A 109 7.67 -18.03 10.93
CA TYR A 109 7.44 -19.44 10.60
C TYR A 109 7.50 -20.33 11.86
N SER A 110 6.60 -21.30 11.96
CA SER A 110 6.41 -22.20 13.12
C SER A 110 5.97 -21.54 14.43
N CYS A 111 5.82 -20.21 14.49
CA CYS A 111 5.25 -19.57 15.68
C CYS A 111 3.74 -19.82 15.78
N ARG A 112 3.25 -19.91 17.02
CA ARG A 112 1.81 -20.02 17.31
C ARG A 112 1.23 -18.66 17.64
N GLY A 113 0.04 -18.37 17.11
CA GLY A 113 -0.65 -17.12 17.37
C GLY A 113 -2.09 -17.15 16.86
N PHE A 114 -2.73 -15.99 16.92
CA PHE A 114 -4.07 -15.81 16.39
C PHE A 114 -4.09 -15.73 14.86
N ILE A 115 -5.27 -15.87 14.28
CA ILE A 115 -5.47 -15.66 12.85
C ILE A 115 -5.17 -14.19 12.54
N SER A 116 -4.39 -13.95 11.50
CA SER A 116 -4.08 -12.60 11.06
C SER A 116 -3.95 -12.52 9.55
N GLY A 117 -4.24 -11.36 8.99
CA GLY A 117 -4.21 -11.17 7.55
C GLY A 117 -4.29 -9.72 7.13
N LYS A 118 -3.95 -9.45 5.87
CA LYS A 118 -3.95 -8.08 5.33
C LYS A 118 -5.37 -7.69 4.94
N VAL A 119 -5.74 -6.44 5.21
CA VAL A 119 -6.97 -5.88 4.65
C VAL A 119 -6.73 -5.59 3.17
N ARG A 120 -7.58 -6.13 2.28
CA ARG A 120 -7.47 -5.87 0.83
C ARG A 120 -8.03 -4.50 0.48
N PHE A 121 -7.58 -3.89 -0.61
CA PHE A 121 -8.12 -2.61 -1.07
C PHE A 121 -9.63 -2.73 -1.34
N GLY A 122 -10.43 -1.80 -0.79
CA GLY A 122 -11.89 -1.83 -0.86
C GLY A 122 -12.57 -2.79 0.15
N GLU A 123 -11.81 -3.46 1.01
CA GLU A 123 -12.32 -4.36 2.03
C GLU A 123 -12.48 -3.64 3.39
N THR A 124 -13.61 -3.84 4.06
CA THR A 124 -13.78 -3.38 5.46
C THR A 124 -13.05 -4.32 6.42
N ILE A 125 -12.60 -3.83 7.58
CA ILE A 125 -11.96 -4.62 8.65
C ILE A 125 -12.73 -5.91 8.97
N LEU A 126 -14.04 -5.83 9.16
CA LEU A 126 -14.86 -7.01 9.50
C LEU A 126 -15.02 -8.01 8.34
N ARG A 127 -14.94 -7.55 7.08
CA ARG A 127 -14.94 -8.45 5.91
C ARG A 127 -13.61 -9.19 5.81
N ALA A 128 -12.50 -8.48 6.01
CA ALA A 128 -11.16 -9.08 6.07
C ALA A 128 -11.09 -10.13 7.18
N ALA A 129 -11.54 -9.80 8.39
CA ALA A 129 -11.53 -10.73 9.52
C ALA A 129 -12.34 -12.01 9.26
N ARG A 130 -13.53 -11.91 8.67
CA ARG A 130 -14.35 -13.08 8.31
C ARG A 130 -13.70 -13.93 7.22
N ARG A 131 -13.15 -13.28 6.20
CA ARG A 131 -12.44 -13.95 5.10
C ARG A 131 -11.21 -14.70 5.61
N GLU A 132 -10.35 -14.05 6.36
CA GLU A 132 -9.13 -14.66 6.90
C GLU A 132 -9.45 -15.81 7.87
N LEU A 133 -10.49 -15.69 8.70
CA LEU A 133 -10.95 -16.79 9.56
C LEU A 133 -11.37 -18.00 8.72
N LEU A 134 -12.17 -17.78 7.67
CA LEU A 134 -12.64 -18.86 6.81
C LEU A 134 -11.50 -19.48 6.00
N GLU A 135 -10.62 -18.66 5.39
CA GLU A 135 -9.50 -19.10 4.56
C GLU A 135 -8.48 -19.94 5.36
N GLU A 136 -8.14 -19.51 6.59
CA GLU A 136 -7.10 -20.18 7.39
C GLU A 136 -7.64 -21.33 8.25
N THR A 137 -8.95 -21.37 8.55
CA THR A 137 -9.50 -22.36 9.52
C THR A 137 -10.76 -23.11 9.05
N GLY A 138 -11.42 -22.65 8.00
CA GLY A 138 -12.73 -23.18 7.56
C GLY A 138 -13.90 -22.80 8.48
N LEU A 139 -13.69 -21.95 9.48
CA LEU A 139 -14.72 -21.58 10.47
C LEU A 139 -15.40 -20.24 10.14
N ILE A 140 -16.60 -20.07 10.69
CA ILE A 140 -17.36 -18.82 10.66
C ILE A 140 -17.74 -18.45 12.09
N ALA A 141 -17.70 -17.16 12.42
CA ALA A 141 -18.07 -16.65 13.74
C ALA A 141 -18.75 -15.27 13.64
N ASN A 142 -19.47 -14.90 14.70
CA ASN A 142 -19.97 -13.53 14.85
C ASN A 142 -18.86 -12.62 15.37
N LEU A 143 -18.24 -11.87 14.46
CA LEU A 143 -17.11 -11.00 14.76
C LEU A 143 -17.57 -9.57 15.05
N LYS A 144 -16.97 -8.97 16.10
CA LYS A 144 -17.12 -7.55 16.47
C LYS A 144 -15.75 -6.91 16.56
N PHE A 145 -15.64 -5.67 16.10
CA PHE A 145 -14.43 -4.87 16.30
C PHE A 145 -14.24 -4.59 17.80
N LYS A 146 -12.99 -4.62 18.27
CA LYS A 146 -12.65 -4.48 19.68
C LYS A 146 -11.68 -3.35 19.96
N PHE A 147 -10.52 -3.39 19.30
CA PHE A 147 -9.46 -2.41 19.49
C PHE A 147 -8.69 -2.23 18.19
N LEU A 148 -7.97 -1.12 18.12
CA LEU A 148 -6.95 -0.82 17.12
C LEU A 148 -5.59 -0.95 17.80
N LEU A 149 -4.61 -1.55 17.12
CA LEU A 149 -3.25 -1.70 17.63
C LEU A 149 -2.27 -1.22 16.57
N HIS A 150 -1.39 -0.31 16.95
CA HIS A 150 -0.23 0.05 16.15
C HIS A 150 0.97 -0.77 16.63
N GLU A 151 1.45 -1.69 15.79
CA GLU A 151 2.57 -2.58 16.10
C GLU A 151 3.79 -2.26 15.23
N HIS A 152 4.89 -1.88 15.89
CA HIS A 152 6.21 -1.82 15.28
C HIS A 152 7.01 -3.08 15.61
N VAL A 153 7.47 -3.78 14.57
CA VAL A 153 8.34 -4.96 14.70
C VAL A 153 9.76 -4.54 14.40
N TYR A 154 10.66 -4.74 15.37
CA TYR A 154 12.08 -4.41 15.23
C TYR A 154 12.94 -5.67 15.15
N SER A 155 14.07 -5.57 14.45
CA SER A 155 15.13 -6.58 14.51
C SER A 155 15.84 -6.54 15.86
N GLN A 156 16.63 -7.56 16.18
CA GLN A 156 17.48 -7.57 17.38
C GLN A 156 18.48 -6.39 17.41
N LYS A 157 18.80 -5.80 16.25
CA LYS A 157 19.69 -4.65 16.12
C LYS A 157 18.94 -3.30 16.18
N GLY A 158 17.63 -3.30 16.43
CA GLY A 158 16.81 -2.09 16.53
C GLY A 158 16.32 -1.52 15.20
N ASN A 159 16.51 -2.22 14.07
CA ASN A 159 16.01 -1.75 12.77
C ASN A 159 14.51 -2.04 12.66
N LEU A 160 13.70 -1.06 12.24
CA LEU A 160 12.28 -1.26 11.97
C LEU A 160 12.09 -2.20 10.78
N LEU A 161 11.48 -3.36 11.03
CA LEU A 161 11.21 -4.40 10.03
C LEU A 161 9.78 -4.29 9.48
N GLU A 162 8.79 -4.19 10.37
CA GLU A 162 7.39 -4.01 9.99
C GLU A 162 6.73 -2.90 10.80
N ASP A 163 5.80 -2.21 10.16
CA ASP A 163 4.92 -1.21 10.74
C ASP A 163 3.50 -1.61 10.37
N LYS A 164 2.64 -1.89 11.36
CA LYS A 164 1.31 -2.45 11.17
C LYS A 164 0.26 -1.69 11.96
N LEU A 165 -0.90 -1.51 11.35
CA LEU A 165 -2.09 -0.96 11.96
C LEU A 165 -3.23 -1.98 11.95
#